data_AF-A0A7R9GIM8-F1
#
_entry.id   AF-A0A7R9GIM8-F1
#
_cell.length_a   1.000
_cell.length_b   1.000
_cell.length_c   1.000
_cell.angle_alpha   90.00
_cell.angle_beta   90.00
_cell.angle_gamma   90.00
#
_symmetry.space_group_name_H-M   'P 1'
#
loop_
_entity.id
_entity.type
_entity.pdbx_description
1 polymer ?
#
loop_
_entity_poly.entity_id
_entity_poly.type
_entity_poly.pdbx_seq_one_letter_code
_entity_poly.pdbx_strand_id
1 'polypeptide(L)'
;MVLRLYYAPHSGPCRAVKLLAAELQLNVEIKPINLKSREQLKDDFLALNPIHTVPTLDDDGFVLWDSHAIMQYLMNKYRKDSELYPQDPQKRAVIDNRLCFNLGTLNATIRAYYYPVLRLGATHFVASQRDKIQDVLGWLDGLIEKSGGWTAGPHKTLADYSIIGTMSNVPKMHGPHKFDLTKYKNITEWMNKCQAEMKDYDEIMETGAQLWFDDLFAVIAEGKEIKTYKNTSTIIMGITLYYMSPSPPSRAVDFLIKELELDAELKQVNLLEKDQLKPEFLALNPTHTIPTLDDNGFVVWDSECLIFPLSNLCPDYTRSFLNANFFYDCSHAILQYLASKYGKDSTLYPKDPENQATVNNRLFFNATTFFPRMRDYA
;
A
#
# COMPACT_ATOMS: atom_id res chain seq x y z
N MET A 1 25.06 7.79 -16.62
CA MET A 1 23.59 7.73 -16.53
C MET A 1 23.05 6.47 -17.19
N VAL A 2 22.94 5.40 -16.39
CA VAL A 2 22.18 4.18 -16.73
C VAL A 2 21.22 3.91 -15.59
N LEU A 3 19.92 4.03 -15.84
CA LEU A 3 18.88 3.76 -14.86
C LEU A 3 18.66 2.25 -14.76
N ARG A 4 18.84 1.65 -13.58
CA ARG A 4 18.76 0.20 -13.36
C ARG A 4 17.58 -0.16 -12.48
N LEU A 5 16.92 -1.28 -12.81
CA LEU A 5 15.82 -1.82 -12.01
C LEU A 5 16.08 -3.29 -11.69
N TYR A 6 16.33 -3.57 -10.42
CA TYR A 6 16.41 -4.91 -9.87
C TYR A 6 15.01 -5.49 -9.72
N TYR A 7 14.72 -6.54 -10.50
CA TYR A 7 13.37 -6.87 -10.95
C TYR A 7 13.08 -8.38 -10.86
N ALA A 8 11.93 -8.75 -10.30
CA ALA A 8 11.40 -10.11 -10.37
C ALA A 8 10.04 -10.09 -11.11
N PRO A 9 9.87 -10.84 -12.23
CA PRO A 9 8.67 -10.72 -13.07
C PRO A 9 7.36 -11.11 -12.35
N HIS A 10 7.42 -12.08 -11.44
CA HIS A 10 6.25 -12.51 -10.65
C HIS A 10 5.88 -11.54 -9.51
N SER A 11 6.63 -10.45 -9.31
CA SER A 11 6.33 -9.42 -8.30
C SER A 11 5.45 -8.32 -8.90
N GLY A 12 4.24 -8.15 -8.38
CA GLY A 12 3.35 -7.04 -8.73
C GLY A 12 3.99 -5.65 -8.54
N PRO A 13 4.61 -5.38 -7.37
CA PRO A 13 5.43 -4.17 -7.15
C PRO A 13 6.53 -3.92 -8.19
N CYS A 14 7.20 -4.97 -8.70
CA CYS A 14 8.19 -4.82 -9.76
C CYS A 14 7.55 -4.42 -11.10
N ARG A 15 6.43 -5.05 -11.44
CA ARG A 15 5.68 -4.76 -12.68
C ARG A 15 5.08 -3.37 -12.68
N ALA A 16 4.57 -2.89 -11.54
CA ALA A 16 4.13 -1.50 -11.36
C ALA A 16 5.22 -0.49 -11.77
N VAL A 17 6.45 -0.67 -11.26
CA VAL A 17 7.59 0.20 -11.61
C VAL A 17 7.99 0.06 -13.08
N LYS A 18 8.08 -1.16 -13.64
CA LYS A 18 8.42 -1.35 -15.07
C LYS A 18 7.36 -0.72 -15.99
N LEU A 19 6.08 -0.85 -15.66
CA LEU A 19 4.96 -0.30 -16.43
C LEU A 19 4.96 1.24 -16.42
N LEU A 20 5.23 1.86 -15.25
CA LEU A 20 5.43 3.30 -15.17
C LEU A 20 6.65 3.74 -15.99
N ALA A 21 7.79 3.05 -15.88
CA ALA A 21 8.98 3.40 -16.65
C ALA A 21 8.76 3.31 -18.18
N ALA A 22 7.93 2.36 -18.64
CA ALA A 22 7.51 2.24 -20.02
C ALA A 22 6.65 3.43 -20.49
N GLU A 23 5.68 3.87 -19.69
CA GLU A 23 4.89 5.09 -19.91
C GLU A 23 5.78 6.34 -19.97
N LEU A 24 6.75 6.44 -19.04
CA LEU A 24 7.71 7.54 -18.98
C LEU A 24 8.81 7.45 -20.05
N GLN A 25 8.79 6.41 -20.89
CA GLN A 25 9.74 6.16 -21.99
C GLN A 25 11.22 6.16 -21.50
N LEU A 26 11.45 5.67 -20.29
CA LEU A 26 12.78 5.63 -19.68
C LEU A 26 13.55 4.39 -20.16
N ASN A 27 14.81 4.59 -20.54
CA ASN A 27 15.71 3.49 -20.90
C ASN A 27 16.24 2.80 -19.63
N VAL A 28 15.53 1.77 -19.16
CA VAL A 28 15.85 1.05 -17.92
C VAL A 28 16.59 -0.26 -18.20
N GLU A 29 17.80 -0.39 -17.64
CA GLU A 29 18.52 -1.67 -17.58
C GLU A 29 17.85 -2.59 -16.53
N ILE A 30 17.13 -3.60 -17.01
CA ILE A 30 16.52 -4.62 -16.13
C ILE A 30 17.60 -5.57 -15.61
N LYS A 31 17.80 -5.59 -14.28
CA LYS A 31 18.63 -6.56 -13.58
C LYS A 31 17.72 -7.65 -12.98
N PRO A 32 17.61 -8.85 -13.57
CA PRO A 32 16.73 -9.90 -13.05
C PRO A 32 17.23 -10.41 -11.69
N ILE A 33 16.31 -10.60 -10.74
CA ILE A 33 16.55 -11.20 -9.42
C ILE A 33 15.63 -12.40 -9.23
N ASN A 34 16.19 -13.59 -9.04
CA ASN A 34 15.44 -14.82 -8.82
C ASN A 34 15.13 -15.02 -7.32
N LEU A 35 13.88 -14.75 -6.94
CA LEU A 35 13.42 -14.92 -5.56
C LEU A 35 13.32 -16.39 -5.10
N LYS A 36 13.38 -17.37 -6.02
CA LYS A 36 13.41 -18.82 -5.68
C LYS A 36 14.79 -19.27 -5.23
N SER A 37 15.86 -18.80 -5.89
CA SER A 37 17.25 -19.01 -5.48
C SER A 37 17.69 -18.10 -4.33
N ARG A 38 16.75 -17.29 -3.78
CA ARG A 38 16.97 -16.30 -2.70
C ARG A 38 18.09 -15.29 -3.03
N GLU A 39 18.25 -14.91 -4.30
CA GLU A 39 19.30 -13.98 -4.75
C GLU A 39 19.28 -12.62 -4.04
N GLN A 40 18.10 -12.16 -3.61
CA GLN A 40 17.95 -10.94 -2.80
C GLN A 40 18.59 -11.03 -1.40
N LEU A 41 19.06 -12.20 -0.97
CA LEU A 41 19.76 -12.43 0.30
C LEU A 41 21.28 -12.62 0.15
N LYS A 42 21.83 -12.43 -1.06
CA LYS A 42 23.28 -12.44 -1.29
C LYS A 42 23.89 -11.09 -0.91
N ASP A 43 25.13 -11.10 -0.44
CA ASP A 43 25.83 -9.91 0.06
C ASP A 43 25.85 -8.75 -0.95
N ASP A 44 26.08 -9.05 -2.24
CA ASP A 44 26.04 -8.07 -3.34
C ASP A 44 24.70 -7.32 -3.45
N PHE A 45 23.59 -7.99 -3.11
CA PHE A 45 22.25 -7.38 -3.10
C PHE A 45 21.94 -6.70 -1.78
N LEU A 46 22.37 -7.27 -0.65
CA LEU A 46 22.21 -6.68 0.67
C LEU A 46 22.97 -5.35 0.81
N ALA A 47 24.11 -5.20 0.12
CA ALA A 47 24.87 -3.96 0.02
C ALA A 47 24.12 -2.84 -0.73
N LEU A 48 23.21 -3.20 -1.65
CA LEU A 48 22.34 -2.26 -2.38
C LEU A 48 21.05 -1.97 -1.60
N ASN A 49 20.42 -3.01 -1.07
CA ASN A 49 19.18 -2.93 -0.30
C ASN A 49 19.23 -3.88 0.91
N PRO A 50 19.49 -3.38 2.13
CA PRO A 50 19.57 -4.21 3.33
C PRO A 50 18.20 -4.83 3.71
N ILE A 51 17.10 -4.28 3.21
CA ILE A 51 15.72 -4.78 3.40
C ILE A 51 15.39 -5.92 2.42
N HIS A 52 16.32 -6.26 1.51
CA HIS A 52 16.30 -7.45 0.66
C HIS A 52 14.95 -7.65 -0.06
N THR A 53 14.47 -6.56 -0.67
CA THR A 53 13.21 -6.46 -1.40
C THR A 53 13.42 -6.10 -2.87
N VAL A 54 12.47 -6.49 -3.71
CA VAL A 54 12.36 -6.04 -5.10
C VAL A 54 10.97 -5.42 -5.33
N PRO A 55 10.86 -4.28 -6.03
CA PRO A 55 11.92 -3.62 -6.80
C PRO A 55 12.95 -2.87 -5.93
N THR A 56 14.16 -2.76 -6.48
CA THR A 56 15.18 -1.77 -6.06
C THR A 56 15.66 -1.07 -7.32
N LEU A 57 15.82 0.25 -7.27
CA LEU A 57 16.27 1.12 -8.35
C LEU A 57 17.72 1.56 -8.06
N ASP A 58 18.51 1.75 -9.10
CA ASP A 58 19.80 2.47 -9.07
C ASP A 58 19.81 3.49 -10.22
N ASP A 59 19.83 4.78 -9.91
CA ASP A 59 19.92 5.88 -10.86
C ASP A 59 21.28 6.57 -10.74
N ASP A 60 22.25 6.09 -11.52
CA ASP A 60 23.65 6.56 -11.54
C ASP A 60 24.36 6.59 -10.17
N GLY A 61 24.01 5.67 -9.28
CA GLY A 61 24.52 5.56 -7.91
C GLY A 61 23.53 5.98 -6.82
N PHE A 62 22.42 6.64 -7.16
CA PHE A 62 21.32 6.86 -6.22
C PHE A 62 20.46 5.59 -6.13
N VAL A 63 20.66 4.81 -5.05
CA VAL A 63 19.96 3.54 -4.82
C VAL A 63 18.71 3.76 -3.96
N LEU A 64 17.57 3.26 -4.43
CA LEU A 64 16.25 3.45 -3.80
C LEU A 64 15.43 2.16 -3.83
N TRP A 65 14.82 1.79 -2.70
CA TRP A 65 13.88 0.65 -2.60
C TRP A 65 12.47 1.12 -2.18
N ASP A 66 11.55 0.15 -2.10
CA ASP A 66 10.08 0.31 -2.11
C ASP A 66 9.50 0.83 -3.44
N SER A 67 8.48 0.14 -3.93
CA SER A 67 7.85 0.47 -5.22
C SER A 67 7.13 1.82 -5.22
N HIS A 68 6.52 2.22 -4.12
CA HIS A 68 5.77 3.47 -4.01
C HIS A 68 6.73 4.66 -4.00
N ALA A 69 7.81 4.57 -3.20
CA ALA A 69 8.89 5.55 -3.19
C ALA A 69 9.58 5.65 -4.57
N ILE A 70 9.89 4.53 -5.23
CA ILE A 70 10.45 4.52 -6.59
C ILE A 70 9.50 5.17 -7.60
N MET A 71 8.21 4.84 -7.60
CA MET A 71 7.24 5.43 -8.54
C MET A 71 7.12 6.94 -8.37
N GLN A 72 7.11 7.43 -7.13
CA GLN A 72 7.09 8.88 -6.83
C GLN A 72 8.40 9.56 -7.27
N TYR A 73 9.56 8.93 -7.04
CA TYR A 73 10.85 9.42 -7.48
C TYR A 73 10.94 9.58 -9.01
N LEU A 74 10.56 8.55 -9.77
CA LEU A 74 10.57 8.58 -11.23
C LEU A 74 9.68 9.71 -11.78
N MET A 75 8.51 9.93 -11.18
CA MET A 75 7.64 11.06 -11.51
C MET A 75 8.28 12.41 -11.15
N ASN A 76 8.76 12.59 -9.92
CA ASN A 76 9.31 13.87 -9.45
C ASN A 76 10.62 14.24 -10.18
N LYS A 77 11.46 13.27 -10.58
CA LYS A 77 12.73 13.51 -11.30
C LYS A 77 12.56 13.68 -12.81
N TYR A 78 11.70 12.88 -13.46
CA TYR A 78 11.61 12.87 -14.93
C TYR A 78 10.29 13.42 -15.52
N ARG A 79 9.25 13.68 -14.72
CA ARG A 79 7.93 14.18 -15.17
C ARG A 79 7.23 15.07 -14.11
N LYS A 80 7.98 15.98 -13.50
CA LYS A 80 7.53 16.82 -12.36
C LYS A 80 6.17 17.51 -12.55
N ASP A 81 5.89 17.98 -13.77
CA ASP A 81 4.71 18.77 -14.12
C ASP A 81 3.58 17.93 -14.77
N SER A 82 3.60 16.61 -14.61
CA SER A 82 2.61 15.70 -15.19
C SER A 82 1.38 15.51 -14.28
N GLU A 83 0.19 15.60 -14.88
CA GLU A 83 -1.09 15.25 -14.23
C GLU A 83 -1.20 13.77 -13.82
N LEU A 84 -0.25 12.89 -14.19
CA LEU A 84 -0.13 11.56 -13.58
C LEU A 84 0.23 11.65 -12.08
N TYR A 85 0.98 12.67 -11.67
CA TYR A 85 1.35 12.93 -10.27
C TYR A 85 1.55 14.44 -10.03
N PRO A 86 0.48 15.25 -10.07
CA PRO A 86 0.53 16.71 -10.03
C PRO A 86 1.13 17.23 -8.72
N GLN A 87 1.57 18.49 -8.72
CA GLN A 87 2.15 19.17 -7.55
C GLN A 87 1.09 19.85 -6.65
N ASP A 88 -0.19 19.86 -7.06
CA ASP A 88 -1.28 20.37 -6.24
C ASP A 88 -1.48 19.51 -4.98
N PRO A 89 -1.48 20.08 -3.76
CA PRO A 89 -1.52 19.29 -2.53
C PRO A 89 -2.78 18.42 -2.35
N GLN A 90 -3.95 18.86 -2.85
CA GLN A 90 -5.18 18.08 -2.72
C GLN A 90 -5.23 16.93 -3.75
N LYS A 91 -4.95 17.19 -5.03
CA LYS A 91 -4.82 16.13 -6.05
C LYS A 91 -3.75 15.11 -5.64
N ARG A 92 -2.59 15.58 -5.17
CA ARG A 92 -1.47 14.73 -4.74
C ARG A 92 -1.85 13.88 -3.54
N ALA A 93 -2.47 14.44 -2.50
CA ALA A 93 -2.88 13.67 -1.33
C ALA A 93 -3.95 12.60 -1.61
N VAL A 94 -4.84 12.80 -2.60
CA VAL A 94 -5.73 11.71 -3.05
C VAL A 94 -4.93 10.57 -3.66
N ILE A 95 -3.95 10.87 -4.52
CA ILE A 95 -3.05 9.85 -5.11
C ILE A 95 -2.22 9.16 -4.04
N ASP A 96 -1.59 9.91 -3.13
CA ASP A 96 -0.75 9.37 -2.05
C ASP A 96 -1.58 8.52 -1.06
N ASN A 97 -2.83 8.90 -0.77
CA ASN A 97 -3.78 8.06 -0.04
C ASN A 97 -4.07 6.73 -0.77
N ARG A 98 -4.20 6.73 -2.12
CA ARG A 98 -4.35 5.47 -2.89
C ARG A 98 -3.07 4.64 -2.92
N LEU A 99 -1.89 5.27 -2.92
CA LEU A 99 -0.61 4.56 -2.77
C LEU A 99 -0.52 3.89 -1.38
N CYS A 100 -0.92 4.60 -0.31
CA CYS A 100 -1.00 4.04 1.04
C CYS A 100 -2.04 2.91 1.13
N PHE A 101 -3.24 3.10 0.57
CA PHE A 101 -4.28 2.06 0.47
C PHE A 101 -3.76 0.82 -0.26
N ASN A 102 -2.97 0.97 -1.34
CA ASN A 102 -2.34 -0.17 -1.99
C ASN A 102 -1.36 -0.88 -1.04
N LEU A 103 -0.45 -0.13 -0.41
CA LEU A 103 0.59 -0.67 0.47
C LEU A 103 0.00 -1.41 1.69
N GLY A 104 -0.76 -0.70 2.53
CA GLY A 104 -1.20 -1.16 3.84
C GLY A 104 -2.52 -1.94 3.82
N THR A 105 -3.40 -1.74 2.84
CA THR A 105 -4.72 -2.41 2.80
C THR A 105 -4.82 -3.43 1.66
N LEU A 106 -4.75 -3.03 0.39
CA LEU A 106 -5.02 -3.92 -0.74
C LEU A 106 -3.95 -5.01 -0.91
N ASN A 107 -2.69 -4.62 -1.15
CA ASN A 107 -1.59 -5.56 -1.29
C ASN A 107 -1.39 -6.35 0.01
N ALA A 108 -1.42 -5.70 1.18
CA ALA A 108 -1.29 -6.38 2.46
C ALA A 108 -2.37 -7.46 2.67
N THR A 109 -3.64 -7.19 2.39
CA THR A 109 -4.74 -8.16 2.57
C THR A 109 -4.63 -9.32 1.58
N ILE A 110 -4.35 -9.04 0.30
CA ILE A 110 -4.21 -10.09 -0.71
C ILE A 110 -2.95 -10.94 -0.41
N ARG A 111 -1.82 -10.30 -0.05
CA ARG A 111 -0.58 -10.96 0.39
C ARG A 111 -0.78 -11.78 1.66
N ALA A 112 -1.58 -11.31 2.63
CA ALA A 112 -1.88 -12.06 3.86
C ALA A 112 -2.60 -13.40 3.60
N TYR A 113 -3.34 -13.49 2.49
CA TYR A 113 -4.01 -14.72 2.06
C TYR A 113 -3.06 -15.69 1.32
N TYR A 114 -2.28 -15.23 0.33
CA TYR A 114 -1.45 -16.13 -0.50
C TYR A 114 -0.02 -16.34 0.00
N TYR A 115 0.63 -15.34 0.62
CA TYR A 115 2.07 -15.38 0.91
C TYR A 115 2.48 -16.44 1.94
N PRO A 116 1.71 -16.74 3.00
CA PRO A 116 2.03 -17.81 3.93
C PRO A 116 2.15 -19.17 3.23
N VAL A 117 1.23 -19.44 2.29
CA VAL A 117 1.24 -20.65 1.46
C VAL A 117 2.43 -20.60 0.48
N LEU A 118 2.48 -19.54 -0.34
CA LEU A 118 3.43 -19.39 -1.46
C LEU A 118 4.92 -19.37 -1.05
N ARG A 119 5.24 -18.92 0.16
CA ARG A 119 6.62 -18.61 0.60
C ARG A 119 6.98 -18.97 2.04
N LEU A 120 6.02 -19.29 2.92
CA LEU A 120 6.27 -19.64 4.33
C LEU A 120 5.88 -21.09 4.69
N GLY A 121 5.50 -21.91 3.71
CA GLY A 121 5.19 -23.33 3.91
C GLY A 121 3.87 -23.61 4.63
N ALA A 122 2.94 -22.65 4.69
CA ALA A 122 1.61 -22.91 5.23
C ALA A 122 0.84 -23.85 4.29
N THR A 123 0.30 -24.95 4.83
CA THR A 123 -0.37 -25.99 4.02
C THR A 123 -1.76 -25.61 3.51
N HIS A 124 -2.32 -24.48 3.95
CA HIS A 124 -3.71 -24.11 3.70
C HIS A 124 -3.92 -22.59 3.76
N PHE A 125 -5.00 -22.13 3.13
CA PHE A 125 -5.42 -20.72 3.13
C PHE A 125 -6.32 -20.41 4.33
N VAL A 126 -6.11 -19.25 4.95
CA VAL A 126 -6.97 -18.75 6.03
C VAL A 126 -8.21 -18.08 5.43
N ALA A 127 -9.36 -18.74 5.53
CA ALA A 127 -10.59 -18.28 4.86
C ALA A 127 -11.11 -16.92 5.33
N SER A 128 -10.89 -16.50 6.59
CA SER A 128 -11.23 -15.14 7.03
C SER A 128 -10.41 -14.04 6.33
N GLN A 129 -9.23 -14.36 5.77
CA GLN A 129 -8.51 -13.44 4.88
C GLN A 129 -9.17 -13.36 3.49
N ARG A 130 -9.81 -14.45 3.01
CA ARG A 130 -10.61 -14.46 1.77
C ARG A 130 -11.83 -13.54 1.87
N ASP A 131 -12.42 -13.45 3.07
CA ASP A 131 -13.54 -12.53 3.35
C ASP A 131 -13.04 -11.08 3.36
N LYS A 132 -11.88 -10.79 3.98
CA LYS A 132 -11.26 -9.46 3.91
C LYS A 132 -10.92 -9.03 2.48
N ILE A 133 -10.49 -9.94 1.60
CA ILE A 133 -10.29 -9.58 0.18
C ILE A 133 -11.61 -9.13 -0.47
N GLN A 134 -12.75 -9.76 -0.15
CA GLN A 134 -14.06 -9.34 -0.70
C GLN A 134 -14.50 -7.96 -0.19
N ASP A 135 -14.26 -7.65 1.09
CA ASP A 135 -14.48 -6.29 1.65
C ASP A 135 -13.60 -5.26 0.92
N VAL A 136 -12.29 -5.52 0.81
CA VAL A 136 -11.32 -4.59 0.23
C VAL A 136 -11.51 -4.40 -1.28
N LEU A 137 -11.95 -5.43 -2.02
CA LEU A 137 -12.43 -5.30 -3.40
C LEU A 137 -13.68 -4.41 -3.48
N GLY A 138 -14.61 -4.53 -2.53
CA GLY A 138 -15.78 -3.64 -2.45
C GLY A 138 -15.38 -2.18 -2.18
N TRP A 139 -14.39 -1.95 -1.33
CA TRP A 139 -13.82 -0.62 -1.10
C TRP A 139 -13.14 -0.07 -2.35
N LEU A 140 -12.34 -0.87 -3.06
CA LEU A 140 -11.70 -0.44 -4.30
C LEU A 140 -12.72 -0.11 -5.40
N ASP A 141 -13.77 -0.91 -5.57
CA ASP A 141 -14.83 -0.65 -6.56
C ASP A 141 -15.56 0.67 -6.29
N GLY A 142 -15.97 0.90 -5.03
CA GLY A 142 -16.58 2.16 -4.61
C GLY A 142 -15.64 3.37 -4.61
N LEU A 143 -14.33 3.16 -4.42
CA LEU A 143 -13.32 4.22 -4.57
C LEU A 143 -13.14 4.62 -6.04
N ILE A 144 -13.16 3.66 -6.97
CA ILE A 144 -13.10 3.93 -8.42
C ILE A 144 -14.38 4.67 -8.85
N GLU A 145 -15.56 4.22 -8.41
CA GLU A 145 -16.84 4.91 -8.68
C GLU A 145 -16.83 6.36 -8.16
N LYS A 146 -16.59 6.56 -6.86
CA LYS A 146 -16.58 7.88 -6.20
C LYS A 146 -15.55 8.85 -6.79
N SER A 147 -14.46 8.34 -7.36
CA SER A 147 -13.39 9.17 -7.92
C SER A 147 -13.63 9.56 -9.39
N GLY A 148 -14.62 8.98 -10.09
CA GLY A 148 -14.88 9.26 -11.51
C GLY A 148 -14.30 8.23 -12.48
N GLY A 149 -14.07 7.00 -12.03
CA GLY A 149 -13.71 5.86 -12.88
C GLY A 149 -12.22 5.51 -12.95
N TRP A 150 -11.33 6.29 -12.34
CA TRP A 150 -9.96 5.87 -12.02
C TRP A 150 -9.73 5.92 -10.52
N THR A 151 -8.67 5.32 -10.00
CA THR A 151 -8.53 5.09 -8.55
C THR A 151 -8.42 6.40 -7.75
N ALA A 152 -7.84 7.46 -8.31
CA ALA A 152 -7.61 8.74 -7.65
C ALA A 152 -8.27 9.97 -8.32
N GLY A 153 -9.06 9.78 -9.39
CA GLY A 153 -9.75 10.89 -10.06
C GLY A 153 -10.46 10.49 -11.37
N PRO A 154 -10.86 11.47 -12.21
CA PRO A 154 -11.48 11.21 -13.51
C PRO A 154 -10.48 10.80 -14.61
N HIS A 155 -9.18 10.75 -14.30
CA HIS A 155 -8.08 10.48 -15.24
C HIS A 155 -7.09 9.47 -14.64
N LYS A 156 -6.31 8.80 -15.50
CA LYS A 156 -5.22 7.89 -15.11
C LYS A 156 -4.16 8.63 -14.28
N THR A 157 -3.68 8.04 -13.19
CA THR A 157 -2.70 8.60 -12.25
C THR A 157 -1.65 7.57 -11.81
N LEU A 158 -0.65 8.01 -11.05
CA LEU A 158 0.35 7.15 -10.40
C LEU A 158 -0.26 6.06 -9.49
N ALA A 159 -1.42 6.33 -8.90
CA ALA A 159 -2.15 5.36 -8.08
C ALA A 159 -2.58 4.13 -8.90
N ASP A 160 -2.98 4.33 -10.16
CA ASP A 160 -3.48 3.27 -11.02
C ASP A 160 -2.36 2.27 -11.37
N TYR A 161 -1.14 2.74 -11.66
CA TYR A 161 0.05 1.88 -11.86
C TYR A 161 0.38 1.03 -10.63
N SER A 162 0.25 1.62 -9.43
CA SER A 162 0.48 0.93 -8.15
C SER A 162 -0.56 -0.17 -7.92
N ILE A 163 -1.85 0.18 -8.07
CA ILE A 163 -2.98 -0.72 -7.77
C ILE A 163 -3.09 -1.82 -8.82
N ILE A 164 -2.82 -1.57 -10.11
CA ILE A 164 -2.90 -2.61 -11.15
C ILE A 164 -1.75 -3.63 -11.06
N GLY A 165 -0.59 -3.23 -10.52
CA GLY A 165 0.49 -4.15 -10.15
C GLY A 165 0.04 -5.19 -9.11
N THR A 166 -0.82 -4.80 -8.16
CA THR A 166 -1.48 -5.72 -7.21
C THR A 166 -2.64 -6.49 -7.87
N MET A 167 -3.54 -5.78 -8.55
CA MET A 167 -4.82 -6.33 -9.05
C MET A 167 -4.66 -7.32 -10.21
N SER A 168 -3.61 -7.22 -11.02
CA SER A 168 -3.32 -8.17 -12.10
C SER A 168 -3.13 -9.63 -11.62
N ASN A 169 -2.82 -9.85 -10.33
CA ASN A 169 -2.76 -11.19 -9.74
C ASN A 169 -4.14 -11.76 -9.36
N VAL A 170 -5.19 -10.93 -9.22
CA VAL A 170 -6.50 -11.37 -8.72
C VAL A 170 -7.28 -12.22 -9.74
N PRO A 171 -7.36 -11.87 -11.05
CA PRO A 171 -7.98 -12.72 -12.07
C PRO A 171 -7.34 -14.11 -12.21
N LYS A 172 -6.05 -14.22 -11.84
CA LYS A 172 -5.27 -15.46 -11.91
C LYS A 172 -5.62 -16.45 -10.80
N MET A 173 -6.23 -16.02 -9.69
CA MET A 173 -6.68 -16.94 -8.65
C MET A 173 -7.83 -17.83 -9.15
N HIS A 174 -7.75 -19.13 -8.87
CA HIS A 174 -8.54 -20.18 -9.52
C HIS A 174 -9.16 -21.16 -8.49
N GLY A 175 -9.96 -22.12 -8.98
CA GLY A 175 -10.49 -23.19 -8.14
C GLY A 175 -11.31 -22.66 -6.96
N PRO A 176 -11.20 -23.22 -5.74
CA PRO A 176 -11.89 -22.69 -4.56
C PRO A 176 -11.40 -21.30 -4.13
N HIS A 177 -10.21 -20.89 -4.60
CA HIS A 177 -9.61 -19.59 -4.30
C HIS A 177 -9.95 -18.51 -5.34
N LYS A 178 -10.71 -18.85 -6.40
CA LYS A 178 -11.13 -17.87 -7.42
C LYS A 178 -11.95 -16.75 -6.79
N PHE A 179 -11.66 -15.52 -7.21
CA PHE A 179 -12.49 -14.35 -6.97
C PHE A 179 -13.32 -14.06 -8.22
N ASP A 180 -14.60 -13.81 -8.01
CA ASP A 180 -15.53 -13.46 -9.08
C ASP A 180 -15.56 -11.94 -9.24
N LEU A 181 -14.70 -11.43 -10.13
CA LEU A 181 -14.58 -9.99 -10.38
C LEU A 181 -15.78 -9.39 -11.10
N THR A 182 -16.67 -10.21 -11.69
CA THR A 182 -17.87 -9.71 -12.41
C THR A 182 -18.86 -8.97 -11.51
N LYS A 183 -18.74 -9.17 -10.19
CA LYS A 183 -19.49 -8.46 -9.14
C LYS A 183 -19.00 -7.04 -8.89
N TYR A 184 -17.81 -6.71 -9.36
CA TYR A 184 -17.13 -5.43 -9.16
C TYR A 184 -17.00 -4.74 -10.53
N LYS A 185 -18.08 -4.03 -10.91
CA LYS A 185 -18.22 -3.40 -12.24
C LYS A 185 -17.12 -2.37 -12.47
N ASN A 186 -16.89 -1.50 -11.49
CA ASN A 186 -15.95 -0.39 -11.61
C ASN A 186 -14.50 -0.91 -11.67
N ILE A 187 -14.16 -1.94 -10.90
CA ILE A 187 -12.88 -2.67 -11.02
C ILE A 187 -12.73 -3.28 -12.41
N THR A 188 -13.74 -3.98 -12.92
CA THR A 188 -13.65 -4.66 -14.23
C THR A 188 -13.46 -3.65 -15.37
N GLU A 189 -14.23 -2.56 -15.38
CA GLU A 189 -14.10 -1.48 -16.36
C GLU A 189 -12.75 -0.74 -16.23
N TRP A 190 -12.27 -0.49 -15.01
CA TRP A 190 -10.97 0.12 -14.76
C TRP A 190 -9.79 -0.77 -15.17
N MET A 191 -9.83 -2.09 -14.92
CA MET A 191 -8.79 -3.03 -15.38
C MET A 191 -8.72 -3.09 -16.91
N ASN A 192 -9.86 -3.07 -17.59
CA ASN A 192 -9.92 -3.02 -19.06
C ASN A 192 -9.30 -1.72 -19.60
N LYS A 193 -9.56 -0.56 -18.96
CA LYS A 193 -8.89 0.70 -19.33
C LYS A 193 -7.39 0.68 -19.04
N CYS A 194 -6.94 0.07 -17.93
CA CYS A 194 -5.51 -0.08 -17.65
C CYS A 194 -4.82 -0.90 -18.77
N GLN A 195 -5.44 -1.99 -19.23
CA GLN A 195 -4.92 -2.79 -20.34
C GLN A 195 -4.88 -2.00 -21.67
N ALA A 196 -5.90 -1.19 -21.95
CA ALA A 196 -6.00 -0.42 -23.19
C ALA A 196 -5.11 0.85 -23.21
N GLU A 197 -4.86 1.47 -22.06
CA GLU A 197 -4.24 2.80 -21.96
C GLU A 197 -2.83 2.82 -21.34
N MET A 198 -2.32 1.71 -20.79
CA MET A 198 -0.96 1.64 -20.25
C MET A 198 0.01 0.99 -21.24
N LYS A 199 1.10 1.68 -21.56
CA LYS A 199 2.08 1.21 -22.55
C LYS A 199 2.75 -0.11 -22.11
N ASP A 200 2.88 -1.05 -23.05
CA ASP A 200 3.49 -2.38 -22.88
C ASP A 200 2.81 -3.28 -21.83
N TYR A 201 1.52 -3.03 -21.54
CA TYR A 201 0.76 -3.74 -20.48
C TYR A 201 0.82 -5.26 -20.58
N ASP A 202 0.48 -5.86 -21.72
CA ASP A 202 0.39 -7.32 -21.82
C ASP A 202 1.75 -8.02 -21.61
N GLU A 203 2.82 -7.47 -22.17
CA GLU A 203 4.19 -8.00 -21.97
C GLU A 203 4.57 -7.99 -20.48
N ILE A 204 4.29 -6.88 -19.79
CA ILE A 204 4.71 -6.64 -18.41
C ILE A 204 3.79 -7.35 -17.41
N MET A 205 2.49 -7.11 -17.51
CA MET A 205 1.50 -7.53 -16.51
C MET A 205 1.08 -8.98 -16.68
N GLU A 206 0.65 -9.41 -17.87
CA GLU A 206 0.09 -10.76 -18.07
C GLU A 206 1.16 -11.85 -17.94
N THR A 207 2.34 -11.66 -18.56
CA THR A 207 3.47 -12.59 -18.45
C THR A 207 3.89 -12.83 -16.99
N GLY A 208 4.02 -11.77 -16.20
CA GLY A 208 4.42 -11.88 -14.79
C GLY A 208 3.29 -12.33 -13.85
N ALA A 209 2.04 -12.03 -14.17
CA ALA A 209 0.87 -12.59 -13.46
C ALA A 209 0.77 -14.10 -13.67
N GLN A 210 1.11 -14.59 -14.87
CA GLN A 210 1.20 -16.03 -15.15
C GLN A 210 2.34 -16.70 -14.38
N LEU A 211 3.54 -16.11 -14.36
CA LEU A 211 4.66 -16.63 -13.55
C LEU A 211 4.37 -16.61 -12.03
N TRP A 212 3.50 -15.73 -11.56
CA TRP A 212 3.00 -15.72 -10.18
C TRP A 212 1.96 -16.83 -9.91
N PHE A 213 1.09 -17.12 -10.89
CA PHE A 213 0.13 -18.23 -10.88
C PHE A 213 0.84 -19.58 -10.80
N ASP A 214 1.86 -19.79 -11.65
CA ASP A 214 2.57 -21.07 -11.76
C ASP A 214 3.26 -21.44 -10.44
N ASP A 215 3.79 -20.43 -9.73
CA ASP A 215 4.36 -20.56 -8.38
C ASP A 215 3.32 -20.93 -7.31
N LEU A 216 2.08 -20.44 -7.44
CA LEU A 216 1.03 -20.60 -6.45
C LEU A 216 0.34 -21.96 -6.52
N PHE A 217 0.16 -22.51 -7.73
CA PHE A 217 -0.49 -23.81 -7.95
C PHE A 217 0.20 -24.97 -7.21
N ALA A 218 1.51 -24.91 -7.06
CA ALA A 218 2.33 -26.00 -6.53
C ALA A 218 2.06 -26.34 -5.04
N VAL A 219 1.20 -25.59 -4.34
CA VAL A 219 1.08 -25.64 -2.86
C VAL A 219 -0.37 -25.81 -2.34
N ILE A 220 -1.39 -25.72 -3.19
CA ILE A 220 -2.80 -25.48 -2.75
C ILE A 220 -3.55 -26.69 -2.13
N ALA A 221 -2.96 -27.89 -2.08
CA ALA A 221 -3.73 -29.15 -2.04
C ALA A 221 -4.59 -29.47 -0.78
N GLU A 222 -4.50 -28.73 0.35
CA GLU A 222 -5.06 -29.15 1.66
C GLU A 222 -5.69 -27.97 2.49
N GLY A 223 -6.62 -28.19 3.46
CA GLY A 223 -7.14 -27.10 4.37
C GLY A 223 -8.52 -27.25 5.07
N LYS A 224 -8.95 -26.22 5.87
CA LYS A 224 -10.32 -25.91 6.45
C LYS A 224 -10.45 -24.50 7.18
N GLU A 225 -11.68 -23.95 7.44
CA GLU A 225 -12.10 -22.48 7.52
C GLU A 225 -12.75 -21.94 8.89
N ILE A 226 -13.29 -20.70 9.19
CA ILE A 226 -13.59 -19.33 8.59
C ILE A 226 -13.21 -18.11 9.56
N LYS A 227 -13.92 -17.04 10.05
CA LYS A 227 -15.28 -16.34 9.99
C LYS A 227 -15.29 -14.85 10.54
N THR A 228 -16.39 -14.04 10.46
CA THR A 228 -16.55 -12.55 10.82
C THR A 228 -18.02 -12.12 11.30
N TYR A 229 -18.64 -10.90 11.56
CA TYR A 229 -18.53 -9.37 11.53
C TYR A 229 -19.77 -8.67 12.31
N LYS A 230 -20.24 -7.37 12.44
CA LYS A 230 -19.95 -5.88 12.18
C LYS A 230 -20.73 -4.87 13.20
N ASN A 231 -21.38 -3.69 12.89
CA ASN A 231 -21.84 -2.58 13.86
C ASN A 231 -22.88 -1.43 13.40
N THR A 232 -23.18 -0.30 14.17
CA THR A 232 -23.93 1.01 13.75
C THR A 232 -23.88 2.37 14.61
N SER A 233 -24.55 3.54 14.24
CA SER A 233 -24.04 5.00 14.09
C SER A 233 -24.84 6.37 14.31
N THR A 234 -24.18 7.59 14.32
CA THR A 234 -24.67 9.04 14.09
C THR A 234 -23.56 10.19 13.87
N ILE A 235 -23.75 11.30 13.07
CA ILE A 235 -22.71 12.18 12.36
C ILE A 235 -22.58 13.73 12.72
N ILE A 236 -21.42 14.44 12.48
CA ILE A 236 -21.19 15.88 11.96
C ILE A 236 -19.70 16.44 11.93
N MET A 237 -19.43 17.58 11.22
CA MET A 237 -18.17 18.18 10.62
C MET A 237 -17.19 19.03 11.50
N GLY A 238 -16.02 19.45 10.92
CA GLY A 238 -15.01 20.45 11.39
C GLY A 238 -13.64 20.25 10.68
N ILE A 239 -12.59 21.11 10.84
CA ILE A 239 -11.21 20.57 10.63
C ILE A 239 -11.02 19.59 11.78
N THR A 240 -11.11 18.30 11.47
CA THR A 240 -11.29 17.27 12.50
C THR A 240 -10.21 16.21 12.35
N LEU A 241 -9.28 16.16 13.30
CA LEU A 241 -8.49 14.94 13.48
C LEU A 241 -9.29 13.97 14.34
N TYR A 242 -9.90 12.99 13.69
CA TYR A 242 -10.52 11.86 14.36
C TYR A 242 -9.42 10.89 14.84
N TYR A 243 -9.27 10.76 16.16
CA TYR A 243 -8.05 10.23 16.78
C TYR A 243 -8.34 9.47 18.09
N MET A 244 -7.32 8.79 18.65
CA MET A 244 -7.40 8.23 19.99
C MET A 244 -6.03 8.36 20.66
N SER A 245 -5.93 9.06 21.79
CA SER A 245 -4.65 9.50 22.39
C SER A 245 -3.57 8.40 22.55
N PRO A 246 -3.87 7.14 22.94
CA PRO A 246 -2.86 6.07 22.99
C PRO A 246 -2.27 5.70 21.62
N SER A 247 -3.03 5.85 20.53
CA SER A 247 -2.66 5.43 19.18
C SER A 247 -1.41 6.17 18.67
N PRO A 248 -0.29 5.47 18.38
CA PRO A 248 0.92 6.10 17.85
C PRO A 248 0.73 6.91 16.55
N PRO A 249 0.06 6.41 15.49
CA PRO A 249 -0.12 7.20 14.27
C PRO A 249 -1.03 8.41 14.49
N SER A 250 -2.01 8.33 15.39
CA SER A 250 -2.79 9.50 15.79
C SER A 250 -1.93 10.58 16.45
N ARG A 251 -0.96 10.19 17.30
CA ARG A 251 0.00 11.12 17.91
C ARG A 251 0.98 11.70 16.89
N ALA A 252 1.39 10.95 15.87
CA ALA A 252 2.24 11.47 14.80
C ALA A 252 1.57 12.65 14.04
N VAL A 253 0.28 12.51 13.71
CA VAL A 253 -0.47 13.60 13.05
C VAL A 253 -0.71 14.77 14.02
N ASP A 254 -1.08 14.50 15.28
CA ASP A 254 -1.25 15.52 16.32
C ASP A 254 0.03 16.35 16.56
N PHE A 255 1.21 15.71 16.59
CA PHE A 255 2.49 16.43 16.68
C PHE A 255 2.75 17.30 15.44
N LEU A 256 2.46 16.82 14.22
CA LEU A 256 2.65 17.62 13.01
C LEU A 256 1.66 18.80 12.93
N ILE A 257 0.41 18.62 13.35
CA ILE A 257 -0.59 19.71 13.47
C ILE A 257 -0.08 20.82 14.39
N LYS A 258 0.55 20.45 15.52
CA LYS A 258 1.13 21.39 16.49
C LYS A 258 2.38 22.10 15.97
N GLU A 259 3.29 21.38 15.31
CA GLU A 259 4.49 21.96 14.67
C GLU A 259 4.14 22.95 13.55
N LEU A 260 3.03 22.69 12.84
CA LEU A 260 2.50 23.56 11.79
C LEU A 260 1.60 24.70 12.32
N GLU A 261 1.42 24.81 13.65
CA GLU A 261 0.58 25.81 14.32
C GLU A 261 -0.89 25.83 13.83
N LEU A 262 -1.44 24.66 13.47
CA LEU A 262 -2.79 24.55 12.92
C LEU A 262 -3.87 24.43 14.00
N ASP A 263 -4.91 25.27 13.88
CA ASP A 263 -6.13 25.19 14.72
C ASP A 263 -7.02 24.05 14.21
N ALA A 264 -7.04 22.94 14.94
CA ALA A 264 -7.71 21.70 14.55
C ALA A 264 -8.51 21.09 15.71
N GLU A 265 -9.74 20.65 15.43
CA GLU A 265 -10.60 19.97 16.38
C GLU A 265 -10.17 18.51 16.55
N LEU A 266 -9.81 18.13 17.77
CA LEU A 266 -9.37 16.77 18.09
C LEU A 266 -10.56 15.92 18.58
N LYS A 267 -11.36 15.35 17.66
CA LYS A 267 -12.48 14.46 18.02
C LYS A 267 -11.96 13.07 18.40
N GLN A 268 -12.15 12.68 19.67
CA GLN A 268 -11.75 11.36 20.16
C GLN A 268 -12.72 10.26 19.69
N VAL A 269 -12.15 9.15 19.20
CA VAL A 269 -12.85 7.96 18.70
C VAL A 269 -12.57 6.78 19.64
N ASN A 270 -13.59 6.23 20.28
CA ASN A 270 -13.44 5.10 21.18
C ASN A 270 -13.47 3.76 20.42
N LEU A 271 -12.27 3.19 20.18
CA LEU A 271 -12.13 1.91 19.50
C LEU A 271 -12.73 0.72 20.26
N LEU A 272 -12.90 0.81 21.58
CA LEU A 272 -13.51 -0.25 22.41
C LEU A 272 -15.04 -0.27 22.27
N GLU A 273 -15.65 0.92 22.19
CA GLU A 273 -17.09 1.12 21.92
C GLU A 273 -17.42 1.04 20.42
N LYS A 274 -16.38 0.91 19.57
CA LYS A 274 -16.42 0.70 18.11
C LYS A 274 -16.87 1.91 17.31
N ASP A 275 -16.61 3.12 17.80
CA ASP A 275 -16.94 4.39 17.14
C ASP A 275 -16.48 4.48 15.69
N GLN A 276 -15.29 3.96 15.38
CA GLN A 276 -14.70 3.96 14.04
C GLN A 276 -15.49 3.11 13.03
N LEU A 277 -16.24 2.11 13.49
CA LEU A 277 -17.02 1.26 12.60
C LEU A 277 -18.36 1.92 12.20
N LYS A 278 -18.79 2.95 12.92
CA LYS A 278 -20.12 3.54 12.77
C LYS A 278 -20.27 4.23 11.39
N PRO A 279 -21.37 4.06 10.64
CA PRO A 279 -21.67 4.82 9.42
C PRO A 279 -21.38 6.33 9.35
N GLU A 280 -21.34 7.12 10.42
CA GLU A 280 -20.76 8.48 10.36
C GLU A 280 -19.28 8.46 9.96
N PHE A 281 -18.56 7.53 10.59
CA PHE A 281 -17.15 7.33 10.37
C PHE A 281 -16.90 6.61 9.06
N LEU A 282 -17.70 5.59 8.70
CA LEU A 282 -17.56 4.90 7.40
C LEU A 282 -17.87 5.80 6.19
N ALA A 283 -18.79 6.77 6.32
CA ALA A 283 -19.05 7.74 5.26
C ALA A 283 -17.85 8.68 5.02
N LEU A 284 -17.08 8.92 6.07
CA LEU A 284 -15.92 9.81 6.12
C LEU A 284 -14.64 9.05 5.69
N ASN A 285 -14.37 7.90 6.32
CA ASN A 285 -13.34 6.92 5.96
C ASN A 285 -13.96 5.48 5.91
N PRO A 286 -14.15 4.88 4.72
CA PRO A 286 -14.75 3.55 4.57
C PRO A 286 -13.87 2.41 5.11
N THR A 287 -12.57 2.64 5.31
CA THR A 287 -11.63 1.68 5.91
C THR A 287 -11.65 1.69 7.43
N HIS A 288 -12.47 2.54 8.07
CA HIS A 288 -12.72 2.57 9.52
C HIS A 288 -11.45 2.64 10.41
N THR A 289 -10.41 3.32 9.92
CA THR A 289 -9.13 3.51 10.60
C THR A 289 -9.02 4.89 11.26
N ILE A 290 -8.19 4.97 12.30
CA ILE A 290 -7.67 6.24 12.83
C ILE A 290 -6.13 6.24 12.73
N PRO A 291 -5.48 7.40 12.51
CA PRO A 291 -6.07 8.72 12.30
C PRO A 291 -6.86 8.86 10.99
N THR A 292 -7.92 9.67 11.04
CA THR A 292 -8.60 10.21 9.87
C THR A 292 -8.69 11.72 10.05
N LEU A 293 -8.26 12.48 9.05
CA LEU A 293 -8.31 13.95 9.04
C LEU A 293 -9.41 14.41 8.08
N ASP A 294 -10.36 15.19 8.59
CA ASP A 294 -11.21 16.06 7.78
C ASP A 294 -10.57 17.46 7.73
N ASP A 295 -10.31 17.99 6.55
CA ASP A 295 -9.84 19.36 6.32
C ASP A 295 -10.89 20.11 5.48
N ASN A 296 -11.87 20.70 6.17
CA ASN A 296 -12.95 21.49 5.56
C ASN A 296 -13.77 20.72 4.49
N GLY A 297 -13.99 19.42 4.70
CA GLY A 297 -14.66 18.51 3.76
C GLY A 297 -13.69 17.76 2.83
N PHE A 298 -12.40 18.11 2.81
CA PHE A 298 -11.36 17.30 2.18
C PHE A 298 -10.86 16.26 3.19
N VAL A 299 -11.37 15.04 3.07
CA VAL A 299 -11.07 13.96 4.02
C VAL A 299 -9.89 13.12 3.52
N VAL A 300 -8.87 12.93 4.37
CA VAL A 300 -7.70 12.09 4.12
C VAL A 300 -7.41 11.18 5.31
N TRP A 301 -7.13 9.90 5.04
CA TRP A 301 -6.87 8.85 6.03
C TRP A 301 -5.67 8.00 5.60
N ASP A 302 -5.19 7.13 6.50
CA ASP A 302 -4.26 6.05 6.15
C ASP A 302 -4.92 4.66 6.31
N SER A 303 -4.35 3.71 5.60
CA SER A 303 -4.62 2.28 5.56
C SER A 303 -4.47 1.56 6.92
N GLU A 304 -5.21 0.46 7.08
CA GLU A 304 -5.06 -0.45 8.23
C GLU A 304 -3.75 -1.24 8.11
N CYS A 305 -2.71 -0.93 8.90
CA CYS A 305 -1.66 -1.92 9.16
C CYS A 305 -2.25 -3.09 9.95
N LEU A 306 -2.63 -4.15 9.23
CA LEU A 306 -3.12 -5.41 9.76
C LEU A 306 -2.11 -6.03 10.75
N ILE A 307 -2.31 -5.78 12.05
CA ILE A 307 -1.58 -6.47 13.12
C ILE A 307 -2.02 -7.93 13.10
N PHE A 308 -1.16 -8.80 12.56
CA PHE A 308 -1.32 -10.25 12.66
C PHE A 308 -1.31 -10.68 14.14
N PRO A 309 -2.32 -11.40 14.64
CA PRO A 309 -2.26 -12.07 15.92
C PRO A 309 -1.26 -13.24 15.85
N LEU A 310 0.03 -12.95 16.09
CA LEU A 310 1.10 -13.96 16.17
C LEU A 310 0.84 -15.02 17.27
N SER A 311 -0.06 -14.71 18.21
CA SER A 311 -0.67 -15.66 19.15
C SER A 311 -1.21 -16.93 18.50
N ASN A 312 -1.70 -16.83 17.26
CA ASN A 312 -2.31 -17.95 16.55
C ASN A 312 -1.28 -18.84 15.82
N LEU A 313 0.01 -18.52 15.92
CA LEU A 313 1.12 -19.30 15.34
C LEU A 313 2.09 -19.84 16.41
N CYS A 314 2.10 -19.30 17.63
CA CYS A 314 2.85 -19.82 18.79
C CYS A 314 2.09 -19.55 20.11
N PRO A 315 1.50 -20.58 20.75
CA PRO A 315 0.81 -20.41 22.05
C PRO A 315 1.74 -19.96 23.18
N ASP A 316 2.96 -20.48 23.23
CA ASP A 316 3.77 -20.48 24.46
C ASP A 316 4.68 -19.26 24.66
N TYR A 317 4.75 -18.33 23.70
CA TYR A 317 5.74 -17.23 23.73
C TYR A 317 5.18 -15.81 23.51
N THR A 318 3.86 -15.61 23.60
CA THR A 318 3.22 -14.37 23.14
C THR A 318 2.70 -13.42 24.23
N ARG A 319 2.67 -13.80 25.52
CA ARG A 319 2.11 -12.93 26.59
C ARG A 319 3.03 -11.83 27.15
N SER A 320 4.35 -11.99 27.11
CA SER A 320 5.28 -10.97 27.62
C SER A 320 5.68 -9.97 26.53
N PHE A 321 6.09 -10.45 25.36
CA PHE A 321 6.68 -9.62 24.31
C PHE A 321 5.68 -8.71 23.58
N LEU A 322 4.40 -9.13 23.45
CA LEU A 322 3.35 -8.32 22.82
C LEU A 322 2.91 -7.12 23.67
N ASN A 323 3.10 -7.16 25.00
CA ASN A 323 2.72 -6.06 25.89
C ASN A 323 3.71 -4.88 25.86
N ALA A 324 4.87 -5.02 25.23
CA ALA A 324 5.95 -4.02 25.24
C ALA A 324 6.06 -3.16 23.96
N ASN A 325 5.52 -3.63 22.82
CA ASN A 325 5.80 -3.04 21.51
C ASN A 325 4.51 -2.66 20.74
N PHE A 326 3.71 -1.75 21.29
CA PHE A 326 2.51 -1.19 20.66
C PHE A 326 2.82 -0.07 19.64
N PHE A 327 3.60 -0.38 18.61
CA PHE A 327 3.96 0.48 17.47
C PHE A 327 3.98 -0.42 16.19
N TYR A 328 3.78 0.03 14.95
CA TYR A 328 4.31 1.21 14.27
C TYR A 328 3.42 1.67 13.08
N ASP A 329 3.54 2.97 12.74
CA ASP A 329 3.44 3.59 11.40
C ASP A 329 2.19 3.35 10.53
N CYS A 330 1.20 4.26 10.65
CA CYS A 330 -0.01 4.39 9.81
C CYS A 330 -0.49 5.87 9.67
N SER A 331 0.32 6.79 9.13
CA SER A 331 -0.16 8.18 8.93
C SER A 331 0.39 8.92 7.69
N HIS A 332 1.00 8.20 6.75
CA HIS A 332 1.91 8.72 5.74
C HIS A 332 1.24 9.73 4.79
N ALA A 333 0.08 9.39 4.22
CA ALA A 333 -0.67 10.30 3.36
C ALA A 333 -1.12 11.58 4.08
N ILE A 334 -1.43 11.50 5.38
CA ILE A 334 -1.86 12.64 6.20
C ILE A 334 -0.66 13.53 6.52
N LEU A 335 0.49 12.93 6.90
CA LEU A 335 1.74 13.66 7.15
C LEU A 335 2.24 14.36 5.87
N GLN A 336 2.22 13.67 4.72
CA GLN A 336 2.57 14.23 3.41
C GLN A 336 1.63 15.37 3.02
N TYR A 337 0.31 15.22 3.22
CA TYR A 337 -0.67 16.28 2.94
C TYR A 337 -0.41 17.54 3.78
N LEU A 338 -0.32 17.38 5.11
CA LEU A 338 -0.12 18.50 6.03
C LEU A 338 1.21 19.21 5.78
N ALA A 339 2.32 18.48 5.66
CA ALA A 339 3.63 19.06 5.37
C ALA A 339 3.68 19.73 3.99
N SER A 340 3.01 19.17 2.98
CA SER A 340 2.97 19.75 1.62
C SER A 340 2.04 20.96 1.49
N LYS A 341 0.98 21.07 2.30
CA LYS A 341 -0.03 22.14 2.23
C LYS A 341 0.29 23.31 3.16
N TYR A 342 0.80 23.02 4.35
CA TYR A 342 0.98 23.99 5.44
C TYR A 342 2.43 24.20 5.87
N GLY A 343 3.38 23.41 5.36
CA GLY A 343 4.81 23.58 5.63
C GLY A 343 5.29 24.99 5.27
N LYS A 344 5.85 25.70 6.26
CA LYS A 344 6.34 27.09 6.12
C LYS A 344 7.50 27.20 5.12
N ASP A 345 8.24 26.11 4.91
CA ASP A 345 9.25 25.94 3.87
C ASP A 345 9.30 24.45 3.41
N SER A 346 10.34 24.05 2.67
CA SER A 346 10.54 22.67 2.23
C SER A 346 11.48 21.83 3.11
N THR A 347 11.61 22.14 4.40
CA THR A 347 12.39 21.30 5.35
C THR A 347 11.62 20.03 5.74
N LEU A 348 10.33 20.17 6.09
CA LEU A 348 9.46 19.04 6.47
C LEU A 348 9.13 18.12 5.28
N TYR A 349 8.99 18.68 4.08
CA TYR A 349 8.82 17.91 2.85
C TYR A 349 9.63 18.52 1.69
N PRO A 350 10.80 17.95 1.34
CA PRO A 350 11.67 18.47 0.30
C PRO A 350 11.01 18.52 -1.08
N LYS A 351 11.41 19.53 -1.89
CA LYS A 351 10.99 19.69 -3.30
C LYS A 351 12.05 19.24 -4.32
N ASP A 352 13.20 18.81 -3.81
CA ASP A 352 14.26 18.12 -4.55
C ASP A 352 13.93 16.61 -4.64
N PRO A 353 14.00 15.96 -5.82
CA PRO A 353 13.56 14.58 -5.98
C PRO A 353 14.29 13.55 -5.12
N GLU A 354 15.60 13.70 -4.88
CA GLU A 354 16.42 12.69 -4.18
C GLU A 354 16.26 12.81 -2.67
N ASN A 355 16.19 14.04 -2.14
CA ASN A 355 15.83 14.30 -0.75
C ASN A 355 14.37 13.89 -0.47
N GLN A 356 13.44 14.20 -1.37
CA GLN A 356 12.03 13.80 -1.22
C GLN A 356 11.84 12.29 -1.30
N ALA A 357 12.56 11.60 -2.19
CA ALA A 357 12.56 10.14 -2.27
C ALA A 357 13.20 9.50 -1.02
N THR A 358 14.21 10.14 -0.42
CA THR A 358 14.78 9.70 0.86
C THR A 358 13.76 9.79 1.98
N VAL A 359 13.02 10.90 2.10
CA VAL A 359 11.91 11.04 3.06
C VAL A 359 10.82 9.99 2.78
N ASN A 360 10.39 9.82 1.53
CA ASN A 360 9.35 8.88 1.17
C ASN A 360 9.76 7.41 1.38
N ASN A 361 11.03 7.04 1.15
CA ASN A 361 11.55 5.71 1.50
C ASN A 361 11.42 5.41 3.00
N ARG A 362 11.57 6.41 3.87
CA ARG A 362 11.36 6.27 5.32
C ARG A 362 9.89 6.26 5.71
N LEU A 363 9.04 7.02 5.02
CA LEU A 363 7.58 6.98 5.25
C LEU A 363 6.94 5.65 4.80
N PHE A 364 7.29 5.12 3.62
CA PHE A 364 6.76 3.84 3.14
C PHE A 364 7.46 2.60 3.73
N PHE A 365 8.31 2.78 4.76
CA PHE A 365 9.04 1.68 5.43
C PHE A 365 8.12 0.84 6.33
N ASN A 366 7.43 -0.14 5.75
CA ASN A 366 6.43 -0.92 6.48
C ASN A 366 7.00 -2.18 7.18
N ALA A 367 6.83 -2.24 8.51
CA ALA A 367 7.32 -3.31 9.38
C ALA A 367 6.72 -4.71 9.13
N THR A 368 5.62 -4.84 8.36
CA THR A 368 5.10 -6.16 7.92
C THR A 368 6.07 -6.90 6.99
N THR A 369 7.12 -6.24 6.51
CA THR A 369 8.23 -6.85 5.77
C THR A 369 9.27 -7.49 6.70
N PHE A 370 9.38 -6.96 7.93
CA PHE A 370 10.48 -7.21 8.87
C PHE A 370 10.15 -8.30 9.90
N PHE A 371 8.97 -8.21 10.54
CA PHE A 371 8.58 -9.14 11.61
C PHE A 371 8.55 -10.63 11.24
N PRO A 372 8.15 -11.05 10.03
CA PRO A 372 8.24 -12.47 9.64
C PRO A 372 9.67 -12.99 9.49
N ARG A 373 10.67 -12.10 9.35
CA ARG A 373 12.06 -12.42 8.98
C ARG A 373 13.04 -12.30 10.15
N MET A 374 12.70 -11.51 11.17
CA MET A 374 13.37 -11.50 12.48
C MET A 374 13.32 -12.86 13.20
N ARG A 375 12.42 -13.76 12.80
CA ARG A 375 12.24 -15.10 13.39
C ARG A 375 13.45 -16.03 13.19
N ASP A 376 14.27 -15.78 12.17
CA ASP A 376 15.46 -16.59 11.84
C ASP A 376 16.74 -16.07 12.56
N TYR A 377 16.62 -15.05 13.41
CA TYR A 377 17.74 -14.32 14.05
C TYR A 377 17.64 -14.26 15.59
N ALA A 378 16.86 -15.15 16.22
CA ALA A 378 16.61 -15.19 17.67
C ALA A 378 16.81 -16.59 18.25
#